data_AF-A0A077N6V1-F1
#
_entry.id   AF-A0A077N6V1-F1
#
_cell.length_a   1.000
_cell.length_b   1.000
_cell.length_c   1.000
_cell.angle_alpha   90.00
_cell.angle_beta   90.00
_cell.angle_gamma   90.00
#
_symmetry.space_group_name_H-M   'P 1'
#
loop_
_entity.id
_entity.type
_entity.pdbx_description
1 polymer ?
#
loop_
_entity_poly.entity_id
_entity_poly.type
_entity_poly.pdbx_seq_one_letter_code
_entity_poly.pdbx_strand_id
1 'polypeptide(L)' 'MDGVPDQVPYSERPKSLNDILTTELNNIIFDATWEGKASPAVVARVILENGYQKGEKQ' A
#
# COMPACT_ATOMS: atom_id res chain seq x y z
N MET A 1 27.96 -6.90 15.16
CA MET A 1 26.68 -6.31 15.60
C MET A 1 25.68 -7.43 15.62
N ASP A 2 25.18 -7.80 16.79
CA ASP A 2 24.02 -8.68 16.90
C ASP A 2 22.79 -7.83 16.60
N GLY A 3 22.44 -7.75 15.31
CA GLY A 3 21.24 -7.07 14.86
C GLY A 3 20.01 -7.76 15.44
N VAL A 4 19.01 -6.99 15.84
CA VAL A 4 17.71 -7.51 16.29
C VAL A 4 17.24 -8.54 15.25
N PRO A 5 16.95 -9.79 15.64
CA PRO A 5 16.47 -10.79 14.71
C PRO A 5 15.18 -10.27 14.10
N ASP A 6 15.21 -10.11 12.79
CA ASP A 6 14.03 -9.76 12.02
C ASP A 6 12.99 -10.86 12.24
N GLN A 7 11.87 -10.51 12.87
CA GLN A 7 10.86 -11.46 13.33
C GLN A 7 10.03 -12.04 12.19
N VAL A 8 10.21 -11.54 10.96
CA VAL A 8 9.45 -11.98 9.79
C VAL A 8 10.23 -13.07 9.04
N PRO A 9 9.65 -14.28 8.88
CA PRO A 9 10.22 -15.35 8.09
C PRO A 9 10.59 -14.88 6.68
N TYR A 10 11.75 -15.33 6.16
CA TYR A 10 12.19 -14.96 4.81
C TYR A 10 11.17 -15.32 3.72
N SER A 11 10.41 -16.41 3.91
CA SER A 11 9.33 -16.84 3.02
C SER A 11 8.17 -15.87 2.91
N GLU A 12 7.93 -15.07 3.96
CA GLU A 12 6.84 -14.09 4.06
C GLU A 12 7.27 -12.70 3.56
N ARG A 13 8.53 -12.54 3.19
CA ARG A 13 9.03 -11.27 2.66
C ARG A 13 8.60 -11.06 1.22
N PRO A 14 8.33 -9.82 0.82
CA PRO A 14 8.18 -9.45 -0.58
C PRO A 14 9.42 -9.92 -1.36
N LYS A 15 9.21 -10.62 -2.47
CA LYS A 15 10.31 -11.19 -3.28
C LYS A 15 10.67 -10.30 -4.46
N SER A 16 9.84 -9.28 -4.73
CA SER A 16 10.00 -8.35 -5.84
C SER A 16 9.56 -6.94 -5.46
N LEU A 17 10.01 -5.95 -6.24
CA LEU A 17 9.50 -4.58 -6.14
C LEU A 17 7.98 -4.52 -6.34
N ASN A 18 7.44 -5.38 -7.20
CA ASN A 18 6.00 -5.44 -7.44
C ASN A 18 5.25 -5.89 -6.18
N ASP A 19 5.74 -6.90 -5.46
CA ASP A 19 5.12 -7.38 -4.22
C ASP A 19 5.07 -6.29 -3.15
N ILE A 20 6.15 -5.49 -3.04
CA ILE A 20 6.22 -4.35 -2.13
C ILE A 20 5.17 -3.30 -2.52
N LEU A 21 5.16 -2.88 -3.78
CA LEU A 21 4.25 -1.84 -4.27
C LEU A 21 2.78 -2.26 -4.17
N THR A 22 2.46 -3.52 -4.43
CA THR A 22 1.10 -4.06 -4.25
C THR A 22 0.68 -4.06 -2.78
N THR A 23 1.58 -4.41 -1.86
CA THR A 23 1.31 -4.39 -0.42
C THR A 23 1.02 -2.97 0.06
N GLU A 24 1.90 -2.03 -0.28
CA GLU A 24 1.72 -0.61 0.06
C GLU A 24 0.41 -0.04 -0.51
N LEU A 25 0.07 -0.39 -1.75
CA LEU A 25 -1.18 0.06 -2.37
C LEU A 25 -2.40 -0.51 -1.65
N ASN A 26 -2.38 -1.78 -1.26
CA ASN A 26 -3.47 -2.39 -0.49
C ASN A 26 -3.63 -1.72 0.87
N ASN A 27 -2.52 -1.45 1.58
CA ASN A 27 -2.56 -0.75 2.87
C ASN A 27 -3.18 0.65 2.72
N ILE A 28 -2.82 1.40 1.67
CA ILE A 28 -3.44 2.70 1.38
C ILE A 28 -4.94 2.55 1.14
N ILE A 29 -5.37 1.56 0.34
CA ILE A 29 -6.78 1.42 -0.01
C ILE A 29 -7.61 0.98 1.20
N PHE A 30 -7.17 -0.04 1.93
CA PHE A 30 -8.00 -0.76 2.90
C PHE A 30 -7.71 -0.39 4.36
N ASP A 31 -6.47 -0.03 4.69
CA ASP A 31 -6.06 0.21 6.07
C ASP A 31 -5.91 1.70 6.41
N ALA A 32 -5.86 2.58 5.40
CA ALA A 32 -5.87 4.02 5.64
C ALA A 32 -7.24 4.48 6.17
N THR A 33 -7.20 5.31 7.20
CA THR A 33 -8.41 5.99 7.70
C THR A 33 -8.73 7.18 6.81
N TRP A 34 -9.68 6.99 5.90
CA TRP A 34 -10.28 8.09 5.15
C TRP A 34 -11.34 8.75 6.03
N GLU A 35 -11.17 10.03 6.39
CA GLU A 35 -12.06 10.77 7.30
C GLU A 35 -13.50 10.94 6.74
N GLY A 36 -14.27 9.85 6.61
CA GLY A 36 -15.63 9.85 6.08
C GLY A 36 -15.78 10.26 4.61
N LYS A 37 -14.69 10.65 3.93
CA LYS A 37 -14.70 11.19 2.56
C LYS A 37 -14.70 10.13 1.47
N ALA A 38 -14.23 8.91 1.76
CA ALA A 38 -14.21 7.81 0.82
C ALA A 38 -14.22 6.46 1.53
N SER A 39 -14.85 5.45 0.94
CA SER A 39 -14.66 4.05 1.35
C SER A 39 -13.50 3.43 0.59
N PRO A 40 -12.85 2.37 1.12
CA PRO A 40 -11.83 1.62 0.38
C PRO A 40 -12.27 1.23 -1.04
N ALA A 41 -13.52 0.81 -1.20
CA ALA A 41 -14.09 0.46 -2.51
C ALA A 41 -14.11 1.65 -3.49
N VAL A 42 -14.43 2.85 -3.01
CA VAL A 42 -14.39 4.07 -3.83
C VAL A 42 -12.96 4.41 -4.22
N VAL A 43 -12.00 4.31 -3.29
CA VAL A 43 -10.58 4.57 -3.57
C VAL A 43 -10.02 3.59 -4.59
N ALA A 44 -10.27 2.29 -4.40
CA ALA A 44 -9.85 1.25 -5.34
C ALA A 44 -10.40 1.51 -6.75
N ARG A 45 -11.69 1.85 -6.84
CA ARG A 45 -12.33 2.19 -8.11
C ARG A 45 -11.66 3.38 -8.80
N VAL A 46 -11.40 4.46 -8.08
CA VAL A 46 -10.75 5.66 -8.64
C VAL A 46 -9.36 5.35 -9.17
N ILE A 47 -8.57 4.54 -8.45
CA ILE A 47 -7.22 4.14 -8.87
C ILE A 47 -7.26 3.22 -10.10
N LEU A 48 -8.22 2.30 -10.18
CA LEU A 48 -8.38 1.43 -11.35
C LEU A 48 -8.80 2.20 -12.60
N GLU A 49 -9.68 3.20 -12.45
CA GLU A 49 -10.20 4.00 -13.55
C GLU A 49 -9.17 5.02 -14.07
N ASN A 50 -8.40 5.66 -13.18
CA ASN A 50 -7.53 6.80 -13.54
C ASN A 50 -6.03 6.49 -13.44
N GLY A 51 -5.66 5.31 -12.92
CA GLY A 51 -4.32 5.04 -12.44
C GLY A 51 -4.00 5.79 -11.15
N TYR A 52 -2.89 5.44 -10.51
CA TYR A 52 -2.34 6.25 -9.43
C TYR A 52 -1.71 7.52 -9.99
N GLN A 53 -2.25 8.68 -9.63
CA GLN A 53 -1.66 9.97 -9.91
C GLN A 53 -1.29 10.64 -8.59
N LYS A 54 0.00 10.82 -8.35
CA LYS A 54 0.47 11.65 -7.24
C LYS A 54 0.05 13.09 -7.56
N GLY A 55 -0.81 13.68 -6.74
CA GLY A 55 -1.23 15.07 -6.93
C GLY A 55 -0.01 15.97 -7.06
N GLU A 56 0.11 16.69 -8.17
CA GLU A 56 1.08 17.77 -8.26
C GLU A 56 0.72 18.81 -7.19
N LYS A 57 1.74 19.28 -6.46
CA LYS A 57 1.56 20.35 -5.47
C LYS A 57 0.89 21.53 -6.17
N GLN A 58 -0.33 21.86 -5.76
CA GLN A 58 -0.89 23.19 -5.99
C GLN A 58 -0.14 24.21 -5.13
#